data_AF-A0A3Q2VNH3-F1
#
_entry.id   AF-A0A3Q2VNH3-F1
#
_cell.length_a   1.000
_cell.length_b   1.000
_cell.length_c   1.000
_cell.angle_alpha   90.00
_cell.angle_beta   90.00
_cell.angle_gamma   90.00
#
_symmetry.space_group_name_H-M   'P 1'
#
loop_
_entity.id
_entity.type
_entity.pdbx_description
1 polymer ?
#
loop_
_entity_poly.entity_id
_entity_poly.type
_entity_poly.pdbx_seq_one_letter_code
_entity_poly.pdbx_strand_id
1 'polypeptide(L)'
;MINTYQTSLAPPPVPPRSRSQPVLIPASLPSQGHNKVLVRFLVGVVALHLFLSVAGFFYLYYHEHMEKHFSAEDRDGLPSSQKQEMDKQDTFYKALARMAVKRAEGKKTPGCLQWDTMHSVLRGINYYEQIWLTIPETGFYYVYSRVTFSKGDSTIPLASKVKLRKNEADKSEDVMKAYCYLESTKNPHMCTAAQGDLILLEKGNQLSLWVQDLSLVDYEEGATSFGIYKL
;
A
#
# COMPACT_ATOMS: atom_id res chain seq x y z
N MET A 1 57.50 22.94 -61.45
CA MET A 1 57.24 22.37 -60.10
C MET A 1 58.13 23.11 -59.12
N ILE A 2 57.59 24.14 -58.46
CA ILE A 2 56.95 24.17 -57.13
C ILE A 2 57.98 24.48 -56.02
N ASN A 3 57.80 25.70 -55.49
CA ASN A 3 58.35 26.28 -54.27
C ASN A 3 57.97 25.48 -53.03
N THR A 4 58.74 25.58 -51.94
CA THR A 4 58.37 26.46 -50.81
C THR A 4 59.45 26.55 -49.73
N TYR A 5 59.46 27.74 -49.15
CA TYR A 5 60.44 28.37 -48.28
C TYR A 5 60.42 27.81 -46.86
N GLN A 6 61.61 27.61 -46.26
CA GLN A 6 61.79 27.56 -44.82
C GLN A 6 62.63 28.76 -44.40
N THR A 7 61.97 29.78 -43.85
CA THR A 7 62.63 30.93 -43.27
C THR A 7 62.90 30.63 -41.80
N SER A 8 64.18 30.39 -41.53
CA SER A 8 64.87 30.44 -40.24
C SER A 8 64.43 31.63 -39.39
N LEU A 9 64.46 31.49 -38.07
CA LEU A 9 65.22 32.41 -37.20
C LEU A 9 65.32 31.84 -35.77
N ALA A 10 66.56 31.80 -35.30
CA ALA A 10 66.99 31.43 -33.96
C ALA A 10 66.68 32.53 -32.92
N PRO A 11 66.65 32.21 -31.62
CA PRO A 11 66.02 33.05 -30.61
C PRO A 11 66.94 34.22 -30.18
N PRO A 12 66.39 35.40 -29.86
CA PRO A 12 67.18 36.47 -29.27
C PRO A 12 67.44 36.23 -27.77
N PRO A 13 68.64 36.59 -27.26
CA PRO A 13 68.98 36.51 -25.85
C PRO A 13 68.43 37.69 -25.02
N VAL A 14 68.32 37.45 -23.71
CA VAL A 14 67.64 38.25 -22.69
C VAL A 14 68.49 39.44 -22.18
N PRO A 15 67.91 40.64 -21.94
CA PRO A 15 68.54 41.72 -21.15
C PRO A 15 68.23 41.64 -19.63
N PRO A 16 69.15 42.04 -18.73
CA PRO A 16 68.98 41.94 -17.28
C PRO A 16 68.39 43.20 -16.58
N ARG A 17 67.48 42.93 -15.62
CA ARG A 17 67.13 43.60 -14.34
C ARG A 17 67.06 45.14 -14.22
N SER A 18 65.86 45.60 -13.83
CA SER A 18 65.61 46.83 -13.03
C SER A 18 64.70 46.51 -11.84
N ARG A 19 64.86 47.28 -10.77
CA ARG A 19 64.42 47.08 -9.38
C ARG A 19 62.91 46.89 -9.16
N SER A 20 62.62 46.09 -8.15
CA SER A 20 61.37 45.93 -7.42
C SER A 20 60.77 47.24 -6.89
N GLN A 21 59.57 47.57 -7.32
CA GLN A 21 58.52 48.20 -6.50
C GLN A 21 57.19 47.46 -6.76
N PRO A 22 56.33 47.30 -5.75
CA PRO A 22 55.17 46.42 -5.83
C PRO A 22 54.07 47.13 -6.61
N VAL A 23 53.92 46.81 -7.89
CA VAL A 23 52.67 47.10 -8.58
C VAL A 23 51.68 46.06 -8.09
N LEU A 24 50.87 46.47 -7.11
CA LEU A 24 49.61 45.83 -6.76
C LEU A 24 48.78 45.73 -8.04
N ILE A 25 48.90 44.60 -8.75
CA ILE A 25 47.84 44.16 -9.64
C ILE A 25 46.69 43.86 -8.68
N PRO A 26 45.57 44.61 -8.71
CA PRO A 26 44.40 44.13 -8.04
C PRO A 26 44.06 42.84 -8.79
N ALA A 27 44.29 41.69 -8.15
CA ALA A 27 43.52 40.52 -8.48
C ALA A 27 42.07 41.03 -8.49
N SER A 28 41.44 40.99 -9.65
CA SER A 28 40.01 41.22 -9.74
C SER A 28 39.38 40.14 -8.88
N LEU A 29 39.14 40.46 -7.61
CA LEU A 29 38.20 39.71 -6.79
C LEU A 29 36.94 39.57 -7.65
N PRO A 30 36.35 38.37 -7.74
CA PRO A 30 35.04 38.26 -8.38
C PRO A 30 34.16 39.30 -7.70
N SER A 31 33.66 40.23 -8.51
CA SER A 31 32.89 41.36 -8.00
C SER A 31 31.86 40.79 -7.03
N GLN A 32 31.84 41.34 -5.82
CA GLN A 32 30.78 41.11 -4.84
C GLN A 32 29.51 41.80 -5.37
N GLY A 33 29.07 41.36 -6.55
CA GLY A 33 27.86 41.73 -7.27
C GLY A 33 26.73 41.01 -6.61
N HIS A 34 26.18 41.70 -5.62
CA HIS A 34 25.28 41.21 -4.63
C HIS A 34 23.92 40.86 -5.26
N ASN A 35 23.74 39.62 -5.72
CA ASN A 35 22.45 39.10 -6.17
C ASN A 35 21.50 38.84 -4.99
N LYS A 36 21.20 39.91 -4.22
CA LYS A 36 20.21 39.91 -3.11
C LYS A 36 18.88 39.31 -3.56
N VAL A 37 18.49 39.57 -4.80
CA VAL A 37 17.24 39.06 -5.38
C VAL A 37 17.29 37.55 -5.54
N LEU A 38 18.39 37.00 -6.07
CA LEU A 38 18.57 35.56 -6.21
C LEU A 38 18.60 34.86 -4.85
N VAL A 39 19.32 35.42 -3.87
CA VAL A 39 19.40 34.85 -2.52
C VAL A 39 18.04 34.91 -1.83
N ARG A 40 17.30 36.02 -1.94
CA ARG A 40 15.93 36.14 -1.40
C ARG A 40 14.96 35.17 -2.07
N PHE A 41 15.07 34.99 -3.38
CA PHE A 41 14.28 34.01 -4.13
C PHE A 41 14.60 32.59 -3.66
N LEU A 42 15.88 32.24 -3.55
CA LEU A 42 16.31 30.92 -3.09
C LEU A 42 15.83 30.63 -1.67
N VAL A 43 15.96 31.60 -0.76
CA VAL A 43 15.43 31.51 0.61
C VAL A 43 13.92 31.34 0.61
N GLY A 44 13.20 32.06 -0.26
CA GLY A 44 11.75 31.92 -0.41
C GLY A 44 11.35 30.52 -0.89
N VAL A 45 12.06 29.96 -1.88
CA VAL A 45 11.81 28.61 -2.40
C VAL A 45 12.10 27.55 -1.32
N VAL A 46 13.20 27.68 -0.59
CA VAL A 46 13.54 26.74 0.50
C VAL A 46 12.53 26.83 1.64
N ALA A 47 12.13 28.03 2.04
CA ALA A 47 11.11 28.22 3.08
C ALA A 47 9.75 27.68 2.65
N LEU A 48 9.36 27.90 1.39
CA LEU A 48 8.13 27.35 0.82
C LEU A 48 8.17 25.82 0.79
N HIS A 49 9.28 25.23 0.35
CA HIS A 49 9.43 23.78 0.34
C HIS A 49 9.35 23.21 1.76
N LEU A 50 10.04 23.82 2.73
CA LEU A 50 9.98 23.40 4.13
C LEU A 50 8.55 23.48 4.66
N PHE A 51 7.84 24.56 4.36
CA PHE A 51 6.44 24.73 4.74
C PHE A 51 5.54 23.66 4.11
N LEU A 52 5.67 23.40 2.80
CA LEU A 52 4.90 22.37 2.12
C LEU A 52 5.19 20.97 2.66
N SER A 53 6.44 20.67 3.02
CA SER A 53 6.83 19.39 3.62
C SER A 53 6.26 19.23 5.02
N VAL A 54 6.32 20.26 5.86
CA VAL A 54 5.78 20.23 7.23
C VAL A 54 4.25 20.19 7.20
N ALA A 55 3.60 21.04 6.39
CA ALA A 55 2.15 21.04 6.23
C ALA A 55 1.65 19.73 5.63
N GLY A 56 2.35 19.18 4.63
CA GLY A 56 2.04 17.87 4.05
C GLY A 56 2.19 16.74 5.06
N PHE A 57 3.22 16.76 5.90
CA PHE A 57 3.39 15.80 6.98
C PHE A 57 2.26 15.89 8.01
N PHE A 58 1.90 17.10 8.46
CA PHE A 58 0.77 17.29 9.35
C PHE A 58 -0.55 16.84 8.70
N TYR A 59 -0.77 17.16 7.43
CA TYR A 59 -1.95 16.72 6.70
C TYR A 59 -2.08 15.20 6.69
N LEU A 60 -1.01 14.48 6.34
CA LEU A 60 -1.00 13.01 6.34
C LEU A 60 -1.18 12.44 7.77
N TYR A 61 -0.51 13.04 8.76
CA TYR A 61 -0.60 12.62 10.16
C TYR A 61 -2.01 12.80 10.73
N TYR A 62 -2.65 13.94 10.47
CA TYR A 62 -4.03 14.18 10.89
C TYR A 62 -5.03 13.33 10.10
N HIS A 63 -4.82 13.11 8.80
CA HIS A 63 -5.70 12.25 8.01
C HIS A 63 -5.69 10.81 8.53
N GLU A 64 -4.52 10.26 8.83
CA GLU A 64 -4.38 8.89 9.35
C GLU A 64 -4.99 8.75 10.76
N HIS A 65 -4.91 9.79 11.60
CA HIS A 65 -5.55 9.80 12.92
C HIS A 65 -7.07 10.03 12.85
N MET A 66 -7.54 10.86 11.93
CA MET A 66 -8.97 11.12 11.73
C MET A 66 -9.70 9.89 11.17
N GLU A 67 -9.11 9.15 10.23
CA GLU A 67 -9.70 7.88 9.74
C GLU A 67 -9.91 6.86 10.87
N LYS A 68 -9.00 6.82 11.86
CA LYS A 68 -9.12 5.94 13.03
C LYS A 68 -10.21 6.42 14.01
N HIS A 69 -10.47 7.73 14.09
CA HIS A 69 -11.49 8.31 14.97
C HIS A 69 -12.90 8.33 14.36
N PHE A 70 -13.06 8.48 13.04
CA PHE A 70 -14.39 8.47 12.41
C PHE A 70 -15.04 7.08 12.32
N SER A 71 -14.30 6.01 12.66
CA SER A 71 -14.86 4.66 12.73
C SER A 71 -15.52 4.35 14.09
N ALA A 72 -15.45 5.26 15.06
CA ALA A 72 -16.14 5.17 16.34
C ALA A 72 -16.77 6.54 16.67
N GLU A 73 -18.09 6.56 16.81
CA GLU A 73 -18.91 7.64 17.37
C GLU A 73 -19.68 8.54 16.37
N ASP A 74 -21.00 8.31 16.44
CA ASP A 74 -22.13 9.21 16.23
C ASP A 74 -22.65 9.54 14.82
N ARG A 75 -23.76 8.84 14.49
CA ARG A 75 -24.81 9.35 13.61
C ARG A 75 -25.69 10.25 14.49
N ASP A 76 -25.66 11.56 14.26
CA ASP A 76 -26.87 12.40 14.24
C ASP A 76 -26.56 13.86 13.85
N GLY A 77 -27.33 14.40 12.89
CA GLY A 77 -27.59 15.85 12.77
C GLY A 77 -26.87 16.71 11.70
N LEU A 78 -27.41 16.72 10.46
CA LEU A 78 -27.62 17.88 9.55
C LEU A 78 -26.39 18.67 8.94
N PRO A 79 -26.48 19.43 7.81
CA PRO A 79 -27.28 19.33 6.56
C PRO A 79 -26.44 18.98 5.29
N SER A 80 -27.21 18.60 4.26
CA SER A 80 -26.91 18.01 2.94
C SER A 80 -25.95 18.73 1.96
N SER A 81 -25.42 19.92 2.22
CA SER A 81 -24.90 20.77 1.12
C SER A 81 -23.38 20.92 1.00
N GLN A 82 -22.58 20.36 1.92
CA GLN A 82 -21.11 20.41 1.83
C GLN A 82 -20.41 19.04 1.69
N LYS A 83 -21.15 17.94 1.76
CA LYS A 83 -20.61 16.59 1.53
C LYS A 83 -20.28 16.32 0.05
N GLN A 84 -20.82 17.14 -0.86
CA GLN A 84 -20.87 16.86 -2.29
C GLN A 84 -19.56 17.15 -3.06
N GLU A 85 -18.58 17.82 -2.46
CA GLU A 85 -17.27 18.05 -3.09
C GLU A 85 -16.16 17.14 -2.57
N MET A 86 -16.27 16.60 -1.34
CA MET A 86 -15.29 15.64 -0.81
C MET A 86 -15.62 14.18 -1.21
N ASP A 87 -16.89 13.87 -1.51
CA ASP A 87 -17.31 12.56 -2.03
C ASP A 87 -16.94 12.32 -3.52
N LYS A 88 -16.47 13.36 -4.24
CA LYS A 88 -16.16 13.28 -5.68
C LYS A 88 -14.76 12.73 -6.00
N GLN A 89 -13.89 12.61 -4.99
CA GLN A 89 -12.52 12.12 -5.17
C GLN A 89 -12.31 10.69 -4.66
N ASP A 90 -13.17 10.21 -3.75
CA ASP A 90 -13.24 8.80 -3.36
C ASP A 90 -13.95 7.92 -4.39
N THR A 91 -14.64 8.52 -5.38
CA THR A 91 -15.40 7.81 -6.41
C THR A 91 -14.54 7.04 -7.42
N PHE A 92 -13.21 7.10 -7.33
CA PHE A 92 -12.30 6.39 -8.25
C PHE A 92 -11.65 5.13 -7.67
N TYR A 93 -11.74 4.88 -6.36
CA TYR A 93 -11.20 3.65 -5.80
C TYR A 93 -12.23 2.54 -5.86
N LYS A 94 -12.03 1.65 -6.84
CA LYS A 94 -12.77 0.42 -7.00
C LYS A 94 -12.71 -0.42 -5.71
N ALA A 95 -13.87 -0.84 -5.22
CA ALA A 95 -14.01 -1.58 -3.97
C ALA A 95 -13.06 -2.79 -3.93
N LEU A 96 -12.25 -2.90 -2.87
CA LEU A 96 -11.21 -3.90 -2.70
C LEU A 96 -11.01 -4.23 -1.22
N ALA A 97 -10.80 -5.50 -0.92
CA ALA A 97 -10.28 -5.95 0.36
C ALA A 97 -9.27 -7.09 0.18
N ARG A 98 -8.22 -7.07 1.01
CA ARG A 98 -7.27 -8.16 1.20
C ARG A 98 -7.08 -8.34 2.71
N MET A 99 -7.57 -9.45 3.22
CA MET A 99 -7.65 -9.72 4.65
C MET A 99 -6.44 -10.50 5.12
N ALA A 100 -5.81 -10.00 6.19
CA ALA A 100 -4.85 -10.73 6.99
C ALA A 100 -5.58 -11.58 8.02
N VAL A 101 -5.08 -12.78 8.27
CA VAL A 101 -5.72 -13.72 9.20
C VAL A 101 -5.27 -13.43 10.63
N LYS A 102 -6.23 -13.36 11.56
CA LYS A 102 -5.95 -13.27 13.00
C LYS A 102 -5.71 -14.68 13.54
N ARG A 103 -4.64 -14.85 14.32
CA ARG A 103 -4.30 -16.15 14.92
C ARG A 103 -5.44 -16.63 15.83
N ALA A 104 -5.94 -17.84 15.57
CA ALA A 104 -6.89 -18.50 16.45
C ALA A 104 -6.16 -19.28 17.54
N GLU A 105 -6.70 -19.28 18.77
CA GLU A 105 -6.14 -20.01 19.91
C GLU A 105 -6.39 -21.52 19.80
N GLY A 106 -5.70 -22.23 18.90
CA GLY A 106 -5.56 -23.70 18.91
C GLY A 106 -6.84 -24.55 18.99
N LYS A 107 -8.03 -23.97 18.80
CA LYS A 107 -9.31 -24.67 18.91
C LYS A 107 -9.45 -25.61 17.72
N LYS A 108 -9.53 -26.91 18.02
CA LYS A 108 -9.86 -27.98 17.06
C LYS A 108 -11.34 -27.94 16.71
N THR A 109 -11.76 -26.88 16.02
CA THR A 109 -13.15 -26.66 15.66
C THR A 109 -13.25 -26.13 14.24
N PRO A 110 -14.23 -26.61 13.45
CA PRO A 110 -14.60 -25.96 12.20
C PRO A 110 -15.10 -24.55 12.48
N GLY A 111 -14.78 -23.61 11.60
CA GLY A 111 -15.19 -22.23 11.80
C GLY A 111 -14.75 -21.28 10.71
N CYS A 112 -15.28 -20.06 10.79
CA CYS A 112 -14.83 -18.96 9.95
C CYS A 112 -13.55 -18.34 10.52
N LEU A 113 -12.65 -17.95 9.62
CA LEU A 113 -11.46 -17.20 9.99
C LEU A 113 -11.84 -15.79 10.45
N GLN A 114 -11.15 -15.34 11.49
CA GLN A 114 -11.21 -13.95 11.94
C GLN A 114 -10.10 -13.15 11.24
N TRP A 115 -10.41 -11.91 10.93
CA TRP A 115 -9.52 -11.01 10.22
C TRP A 115 -8.82 -10.08 11.20
N ASP A 116 -7.53 -9.88 10.96
CA ASP A 116 -6.75 -8.85 11.63
C ASP A 116 -6.93 -7.54 10.86
N THR A 117 -7.79 -6.66 11.38
CA THR A 117 -8.12 -5.39 10.73
C THR A 117 -6.95 -4.42 10.68
N MET A 118 -5.94 -4.57 11.54
CA MET A 118 -4.76 -3.70 11.56
C MET A 118 -3.81 -4.00 10.38
N HIS A 119 -3.73 -5.27 9.98
CA HIS A 119 -2.87 -5.73 8.88
C HIS A 119 -3.63 -6.04 7.60
N SER A 120 -4.95 -5.79 7.58
CA SER A 120 -5.79 -5.95 6.39
C SER A 120 -5.84 -4.67 5.57
N VAL A 121 -5.96 -4.81 4.26
CA VAL A 121 -6.19 -3.69 3.35
C VAL A 121 -7.65 -3.66 2.98
N LEU A 122 -8.37 -2.59 3.32
CA LEU A 122 -9.78 -2.37 2.98
C LEU A 122 -9.89 -1.02 2.27
N ARG A 123 -10.58 -1.00 1.12
CA ARG A 123 -10.90 0.22 0.35
C ARG A 123 -12.30 0.08 -0.21
N GLY A 124 -13.25 0.84 0.29
CA GLY A 124 -14.64 0.72 -0.15
C GLY A 124 -15.22 -0.69 0.05
N ILE A 125 -14.83 -1.40 1.10
CA ILE A 125 -15.42 -2.66 1.58
C ILE A 125 -15.51 -2.56 3.10
N ASN A 126 -16.66 -2.92 3.67
CA ASN A 126 -16.87 -2.91 5.11
C ASN A 126 -16.67 -4.30 5.71
N TYR A 127 -16.56 -4.41 7.03
CA TYR A 127 -16.56 -5.70 7.71
C TYR A 127 -17.53 -5.72 8.91
N TYR A 128 -17.94 -6.92 9.31
CA TYR A 128 -18.80 -7.18 10.46
C TYR A 128 -18.19 -8.28 11.35
N GLU A 129 -18.13 -8.02 12.65
CA GLU A 129 -17.57 -8.92 13.68
C GLU A 129 -16.16 -9.46 13.37
N GLN A 130 -15.38 -8.74 12.54
CA GLN A 130 -14.06 -9.19 12.06
C GLN A 130 -14.10 -10.54 11.32
N ILE A 131 -15.26 -11.03 10.89
CA ILE A 131 -15.42 -12.34 10.20
C ILE A 131 -15.98 -12.15 8.80
N TRP A 132 -16.90 -11.20 8.63
CA TRP A 132 -17.66 -11.01 7.42
C TRP A 132 -17.20 -9.76 6.68
N LEU A 133 -16.98 -9.85 5.37
CA LEU A 133 -16.83 -8.71 4.48
C LEU A 133 -18.19 -8.32 3.92
N THR A 134 -18.57 -7.06 4.00
CA THR A 134 -19.87 -6.54 3.57
C THR A 134 -19.73 -5.72 2.30
N ILE A 135 -20.53 -6.07 1.29
CA ILE A 135 -20.50 -5.47 -0.04
C ILE A 135 -21.26 -4.14 -0.03
N PRO A 136 -20.63 -3.00 -0.35
CA PRO A 136 -21.31 -1.70 -0.33
C PRO A 136 -22.05 -1.40 -1.64
N GLU A 137 -21.65 -2.01 -2.74
CA GLU A 137 -22.20 -1.75 -4.07
C GLU A 137 -22.44 -3.03 -4.85
N THR A 138 -23.59 -3.12 -5.52
CA THR A 138 -23.89 -4.24 -6.41
C THR A 138 -22.93 -4.26 -7.61
N GLY A 139 -22.48 -5.45 -7.99
CA GLY A 139 -21.63 -5.64 -9.16
C GLY A 139 -20.97 -7.01 -9.20
N PHE A 140 -20.16 -7.23 -10.23
CA PHE A 140 -19.31 -8.41 -10.30
C PHE A 140 -18.04 -8.18 -9.48
N TYR A 141 -17.68 -9.17 -8.67
CA TYR A 141 -16.49 -9.15 -7.85
C TYR A 141 -15.66 -10.40 -8.10
N TYR A 142 -14.36 -10.23 -8.28
CA TYR A 142 -13.45 -11.35 -8.23
C TYR A 142 -13.15 -11.65 -6.76
N VAL A 143 -13.54 -12.82 -6.30
CA VAL A 143 -13.34 -13.31 -4.93
C VAL A 143 -12.28 -14.40 -4.98
N TYR A 144 -11.27 -14.31 -4.12
CA TYR A 144 -10.23 -15.34 -4.04
C TYR A 144 -9.94 -15.71 -2.59
N SER A 145 -9.54 -16.96 -2.39
CA SER A 145 -9.03 -17.44 -1.12
C SER A 145 -7.84 -18.35 -1.33
N ARG A 146 -6.92 -18.32 -0.37
CA ARG A 146 -5.80 -19.24 -0.26
C ARG A 146 -5.64 -19.57 1.21
N VAL A 147 -5.76 -20.85 1.54
CA VAL A 147 -5.60 -21.36 2.90
C VAL A 147 -4.53 -22.42 2.87
N THR A 148 -3.48 -22.25 3.66
CA THR A 148 -2.44 -23.25 3.82
C THR A 148 -2.69 -24.01 5.11
N PHE A 149 -2.66 -25.33 5.03
CA PHE A 149 -2.77 -26.23 6.16
C PHE A 149 -1.40 -26.81 6.49
N SER A 150 -1.04 -26.79 7.76
CA SER A 150 0.24 -27.29 8.29
C SER A 150 0.20 -28.78 8.63
N LYS A 151 -1.00 -29.35 8.77
CA LYS A 151 -1.24 -30.73 9.20
C LYS A 151 -2.48 -31.30 8.52
N GLY A 152 -2.44 -32.60 8.26
CA GLY A 152 -3.57 -33.36 7.74
C GLY A 152 -4.60 -33.72 8.80
N ASP A 153 -5.77 -34.15 8.35
CA ASP A 153 -6.77 -34.84 9.16
C ASP A 153 -6.97 -36.25 8.56
N SER A 154 -7.02 -37.26 9.43
CA SER A 154 -7.10 -38.67 9.01
C SER A 154 -8.50 -39.10 8.56
N THR A 155 -9.52 -38.28 8.79
CA THR A 155 -10.94 -38.62 8.66
C THR A 155 -11.71 -37.68 7.75
N ILE A 156 -11.31 -36.40 7.66
CA ILE A 156 -12.05 -35.37 6.94
C ILE A 156 -11.10 -34.64 5.97
N PRO A 157 -11.50 -34.39 4.71
CA PRO A 157 -10.67 -33.61 3.79
C PRO A 157 -10.50 -32.17 4.30
N LEU A 158 -9.28 -31.63 4.13
CA LEU A 158 -9.00 -30.23 4.43
C LEU A 158 -9.74 -29.37 3.42
N ALA A 159 -10.67 -28.55 3.92
CA ALA A 159 -11.58 -27.77 3.09
C ALA A 159 -11.44 -26.28 3.39
N SER A 160 -11.43 -25.48 2.32
CA SER A 160 -11.56 -24.03 2.32
C SER A 160 -12.85 -23.66 1.60
N LYS A 161 -13.78 -23.02 2.28
CA LYS A 161 -15.11 -22.70 1.74
C LYS A 161 -15.40 -21.22 1.88
N VAL A 162 -15.78 -20.57 0.79
CA VAL A 162 -16.29 -19.20 0.85
C VAL A 162 -17.79 -19.27 1.12
N LYS A 163 -18.20 -18.63 2.21
CA LYS A 163 -19.59 -18.53 2.66
C LYS A 163 -20.18 -17.22 2.20
N LEU A 164 -21.38 -17.25 1.65
CA LEU A 164 -22.17 -16.07 1.29
C LEU A 164 -23.45 -16.04 2.13
N ARG A 165 -23.82 -14.87 2.65
CA ARG A 165 -25.17 -14.60 3.17
C ARG A 165 -25.67 -13.26 2.66
N LYS A 166 -26.99 -13.13 2.51
CA LYS A 166 -27.62 -11.89 2.02
C LYS A 166 -27.56 -10.77 3.04
N ASN A 167 -27.74 -11.10 4.32
CA ASN A 167 -27.64 -10.21 5.48
C ASN A 167 -27.33 -11.04 6.74
N GLU A 168 -27.26 -10.39 7.90
CA GLU A 168 -26.95 -11.03 9.18
C GLU A 168 -27.96 -12.10 9.64
N ALA A 169 -29.25 -11.89 9.37
CA ALA A 169 -30.33 -12.78 9.79
C ALA A 169 -30.44 -14.03 8.90
N ASP A 170 -29.92 -13.94 7.67
CA ASP A 170 -30.02 -15.00 6.68
C ASP A 170 -28.98 -16.11 6.89
N LYS A 171 -29.39 -17.34 6.58
CA LYS A 171 -28.48 -18.49 6.59
C LYS A 171 -27.43 -18.34 5.49
N SER A 172 -26.18 -18.67 5.83
CA SER A 172 -25.09 -18.65 4.87
C SER A 172 -25.04 -19.93 4.02
N GLU A 173 -24.69 -19.79 2.75
CA GLU A 173 -24.47 -20.87 1.80
C GLU A 173 -23.01 -20.93 1.33
N ASP A 174 -22.59 -22.08 0.77
CA ASP A 174 -21.26 -22.25 0.20
C ASP A 174 -21.25 -21.82 -1.28
N VAL A 175 -20.50 -20.77 -1.62
CA VAL A 175 -20.36 -20.29 -3.01
C VAL A 175 -19.08 -20.76 -3.69
N MET A 176 -18.03 -21.05 -2.93
CA MET A 176 -16.78 -21.60 -3.46
C MET A 176 -16.24 -22.68 -2.51
N LYS A 177 -15.68 -23.76 -3.06
CA LYS A 177 -15.10 -24.86 -2.29
C LYS A 177 -13.77 -25.29 -2.92
N ALA A 178 -12.72 -25.29 -2.13
CA ALA A 178 -11.44 -25.88 -2.46
C ALA A 178 -11.08 -26.94 -1.42
N TYR A 179 -10.50 -28.03 -1.89
CA TYR A 179 -10.02 -29.11 -1.05
C TYR A 179 -8.55 -29.32 -1.31
N CYS A 180 -7.85 -29.76 -0.29
CA CYS A 180 -6.50 -30.27 -0.43
C CYS A 180 -6.33 -31.45 0.53
N TYR A 181 -5.42 -32.36 0.19
CA TYR A 181 -5.17 -33.57 0.96
C TYR A 181 -3.73 -33.54 1.47
N LEU A 182 -3.60 -33.92 2.73
CA LEU A 182 -2.31 -34.02 3.39
C LEU A 182 -2.34 -35.26 4.28
N GLU A 183 -1.40 -36.16 4.05
CA GLU A 183 -1.27 -37.34 4.88
C GLU A 183 -0.69 -36.95 6.25
N SER A 184 -1.25 -37.50 7.32
CA SER A 184 -0.80 -37.24 8.71
C SER A 184 0.53 -37.95 8.98
N THR A 185 1.61 -37.46 8.38
CA THR A 185 2.97 -37.96 8.60
C THR A 185 3.73 -37.06 9.59
N LYS A 186 4.85 -37.57 10.14
CA LYS A 186 5.69 -36.82 11.10
C LYS A 186 6.45 -35.65 10.46
N ASN A 187 6.49 -35.58 9.12
CA ASN A 187 7.20 -34.54 8.39
C ASN A 187 6.24 -33.38 8.05
N PRO A 188 6.70 -32.12 8.13
CA PRO A 188 5.87 -30.95 7.85
C PRO A 188 5.65 -30.83 6.34
N HIS A 189 4.70 -31.59 5.81
CA HIS A 189 4.15 -31.31 4.50
C HIS A 189 3.09 -30.23 4.66
N MET A 190 3.12 -29.22 3.80
CA MET A 190 2.09 -28.18 3.74
C MET A 190 1.19 -28.43 2.54
N CYS A 191 -0.06 -28.01 2.66
CA CYS A 191 -1.06 -28.23 1.64
C CYS A 191 -1.92 -26.96 1.53
N THR A 192 -1.93 -26.37 0.34
CA THR A 192 -2.60 -25.09 0.09
C THR A 192 -3.83 -25.30 -0.78
N ALA A 193 -5.01 -24.98 -0.23
CA ALA A 193 -6.25 -24.90 -0.97
C ALA A 193 -6.44 -23.46 -1.49
N ALA A 194 -6.31 -23.28 -2.81
CA ALA A 194 -6.50 -21.99 -3.48
C ALA A 194 -7.70 -22.05 -4.44
N GLN A 195 -8.47 -20.95 -4.49
CA GLN A 195 -9.63 -20.81 -5.36
C GLN A 195 -9.87 -19.33 -5.65
N GLY A 196 -10.48 -19.07 -6.80
CA GLY A 196 -10.93 -17.75 -7.21
C GLY A 196 -12.09 -17.86 -8.18
N ASP A 197 -13.09 -17.01 -8.04
CA ASP A 197 -14.26 -16.99 -8.92
C ASP A 197 -14.84 -15.58 -9.08
N LEU A 198 -15.59 -15.38 -10.16
CA LEU A 198 -16.32 -14.16 -10.45
C LEU A 198 -17.76 -14.28 -9.97
N ILE A 199 -18.13 -13.51 -8.94
CA ILE A 199 -19.45 -13.61 -8.31
C ILE A 199 -20.20 -12.29 -8.47
N LEU A 200 -21.45 -12.36 -8.91
CA LEU A 200 -22.37 -11.22 -8.84
C LEU A 200 -22.82 -11.06 -7.39
N LEU A 201 -22.45 -9.95 -6.76
CA LEU A 201 -22.81 -9.65 -5.38
C LEU A 201 -23.71 -8.43 -5.34
N GLU A 202 -24.72 -8.49 -4.47
CA GLU A 202 -25.63 -7.38 -4.21
C GLU A 202 -25.13 -6.55 -3.02
N LYS A 203 -25.49 -5.26 -3.01
CA LYS A 203 -25.28 -4.40 -1.85
C LYS A 203 -25.88 -5.04 -0.59
N GLY A 204 -25.08 -5.11 0.47
CA GLY A 204 -25.44 -5.72 1.75
C GLY A 204 -25.06 -7.19 1.88
N ASN A 205 -24.71 -7.87 0.79
CA ASN A 205 -24.21 -9.25 0.86
C ASN A 205 -22.96 -9.32 1.73
N GLN A 206 -22.79 -10.47 2.38
CA GLN A 206 -21.69 -10.72 3.30
C GLN A 206 -20.96 -12.01 2.96
N LEU A 207 -19.63 -11.93 2.93
CA LEU A 207 -18.75 -13.06 2.63
C LEU A 207 -17.85 -13.39 3.82
N SER A 208 -17.64 -14.67 4.09
CA SER A 208 -16.62 -15.13 5.05
C SER A 208 -15.88 -16.36 4.53
N LEU A 209 -14.72 -16.66 5.11
CA LEU A 209 -13.91 -17.82 4.76
C LEU A 209 -13.97 -18.85 5.88
N TRP A 210 -14.49 -20.03 5.57
CA TRP A 210 -14.67 -21.15 6.48
C TRP A 210 -13.66 -22.25 6.22
N VAL A 211 -13.17 -22.87 7.30
CA VAL A 211 -12.25 -24.02 7.25
C VAL A 211 -12.73 -25.15 8.15
N GLN A 212 -12.32 -26.38 7.81
CA GLN A 212 -12.72 -27.58 8.54
C GLN A 212 -12.16 -27.65 9.97
N ASP A 213 -10.94 -27.16 10.19
CA ASP A 213 -10.33 -27.10 11.51
C ASP A 213 -9.35 -25.91 11.55
N LEU A 214 -9.65 -24.95 12.43
CA LEU A 214 -8.83 -23.74 12.62
C LEU A 214 -7.42 -24.07 13.14
N SER A 215 -7.25 -25.16 13.91
CA SER A 215 -5.96 -25.54 14.47
C SER A 215 -4.96 -26.07 13.44
N LEU A 216 -5.43 -26.43 12.24
CA LEU A 216 -4.60 -26.94 11.15
C LEU A 216 -4.12 -25.84 10.21
N VAL A 217 -4.72 -24.65 10.28
CA VAL A 217 -4.40 -23.51 9.42
C VAL A 217 -3.03 -22.93 9.78
N ASP A 218 -2.25 -22.62 8.76
CA ASP A 218 -1.04 -21.82 8.89
C ASP A 218 -1.39 -20.32 8.93
N TYR A 219 -1.04 -19.69 10.04
CA TYR A 219 -1.28 -18.28 10.34
C TYR A 219 -0.04 -17.41 10.09
N GLU A 220 1.05 -17.97 9.53
CA GLU A 220 2.17 -17.16 9.07
C GLU A 220 1.73 -16.16 7.99
N GLU A 221 2.41 -15.01 7.98
CA GLU A 221 2.07 -13.93 7.07
C GLU A 221 2.18 -14.42 5.63
N GLY A 222 1.10 -14.24 4.87
CA GLY A 222 1.09 -14.70 3.48
C GLY A 222 1.02 -16.22 3.33
N ALA A 223 0.70 -17.02 4.35
CA ALA A 223 0.32 -18.43 4.17
C ALA A 223 -1.19 -18.57 3.89
N THR A 224 -2.00 -17.75 4.57
CA THR A 224 -3.46 -17.72 4.46
C THR A 224 -3.95 -16.31 4.16
N SER A 225 -4.81 -16.17 3.15
CA SER A 225 -5.33 -14.88 2.69
C SER A 225 -6.71 -15.01 2.06
N PHE A 226 -7.55 -14.02 2.28
CA PHE A 226 -8.85 -13.87 1.62
C PHE A 226 -8.95 -12.48 1.00
N GLY A 227 -9.49 -12.37 -0.19
CA GLY A 227 -9.64 -11.06 -0.80
C GLY A 227 -10.73 -11.00 -1.85
N ILE A 228 -11.10 -9.77 -2.14
CA ILE A 228 -12.18 -9.42 -3.05
C ILE A 228 -11.85 -8.10 -3.72
N TYR A 229 -12.17 -7.94 -4.99
CA TYR A 229 -12.19 -6.64 -5.63
C TYR A 229 -13.26 -6.58 -6.72
N LYS A 230 -13.88 -5.41 -6.87
CA LYS A 230 -14.93 -5.17 -7.87
C LYS A 230 -14.32 -5.19 -9.27
N LEU A 231 -15.06 -5.65 -10.27
CA LEU A 231 -14.73 -5.57 -11.70
C LEU A 231 -15.40 -4.39 -12.41
#